data_AF-A0A940AN07-F1
#
_entry.id   AF-A0A940AN07-F1
#
_cell.length_a   1.000
_cell.length_b   1.000
_cell.length_c   1.000
_cell.angle_alpha   90.00
_cell.angle_beta   90.00
_cell.angle_gamma   90.00
#
_symmetry.space_group_name_H-M   'P 1'
#
loop_
_entity.id
_entity.type
_entity.pdbx_description
1 polymer ?
#
loop_
_entity_poly.entity_id
_entity_poly.type
_entity_poly.pdbx_seq_one_letter_code
_entity_poly.pdbx_strand_id
1 'polypeptide(L)'
;SSGASGAPGGQSPFVPQVPNIAQAPSHRQEGGVAAAAGAVGALLNRAAPAGGGASVERIASMLSGFNVKPVEALDMEKLEDFEVSVNDDGDAVLDLGADIAQKLESVHFRLCYYSEEHDIILNLGSDADMKADWDRGVFKDNFRNVWPALNGHLVYLEITEERENGNRYMVPIRLNGERCNLVVDYDFGKSAYEIIGVRPSSEQKGVLVERALLQLKKGDRVQTLLQKMTIEGDDREFEEVPVDDFVLDGKARIEDEDMGDGNFMFLFEMTNLKQESATSKLVYFEVKDGRITTKVLD
;
A
#
# COMPACT_ATOMS: atom_id res chain seq x y z
N SER A 1 -39.72 -27.38 -23.37
CA SER A 1 -39.08 -26.11 -22.94
C SER A 1 -39.17 -25.99 -21.44
N SER A 2 -38.09 -26.31 -20.74
CA SER A 2 -37.85 -25.92 -19.34
C SER A 2 -36.43 -26.34 -18.99
N GLY A 3 -35.49 -25.41 -19.12
CA GLY A 3 -34.10 -25.59 -18.72
C GLY A 3 -33.97 -25.49 -17.20
N ALA A 4 -33.26 -26.46 -16.62
CA ALA A 4 -32.73 -26.37 -15.28
C ALA A 4 -31.40 -25.62 -15.35
N SER A 5 -31.31 -24.46 -14.72
CA SER A 5 -30.07 -23.73 -14.49
C SER A 5 -29.39 -24.29 -13.25
N GLY A 6 -28.30 -25.02 -13.44
CA GLY A 6 -27.37 -25.40 -12.37
C GLY A 6 -26.53 -24.19 -11.95
N ALA A 7 -26.47 -23.94 -10.65
CA ALA A 7 -25.52 -23.00 -10.05
C ALA A 7 -24.09 -23.57 -10.12
N PRO A 8 -23.04 -22.78 -10.42
CA PRO A 8 -21.68 -23.17 -10.12
C PRO A 8 -21.42 -23.00 -8.62
N GLY A 9 -20.72 -23.98 -8.04
CA GLY A 9 -20.53 -24.16 -6.62
C GLY A 9 -19.78 -23.02 -5.91
N GLY A 10 -20.15 -22.83 -4.65
CA GLY A 10 -19.43 -21.97 -3.72
C GLY A 10 -17.99 -22.46 -3.56
N GLN A 11 -17.05 -21.58 -3.90
CA GLN A 11 -15.72 -21.64 -3.33
C GLN A 11 -15.85 -21.28 -1.85
N SER A 12 -15.17 -22.06 -1.01
CA SER A 12 -15.10 -21.84 0.43
C SER A 12 -14.48 -20.45 0.69
N PRO A 13 -14.97 -19.66 1.68
CA PRO A 13 -14.33 -18.39 2.01
C PRO A 13 -12.85 -18.63 2.36
N PHE A 14 -11.96 -17.85 1.74
CA PHE A 14 -10.54 -17.84 2.07
C PHE A 14 -10.39 -17.22 3.46
N VAL A 15 -9.94 -18.03 4.42
CA VAL A 15 -9.45 -17.55 5.70
C VAL A 15 -7.93 -17.47 5.53
N PRO A 16 -7.28 -16.31 5.69
CA PRO A 16 -5.83 -16.24 5.69
C PRO A 16 -5.32 -17.29 6.68
N GLN A 17 -4.58 -18.30 6.20
CA GLN A 17 -3.97 -19.24 7.12
C GLN A 17 -2.88 -18.47 7.87
N VAL A 18 -3.18 -18.14 9.14
CA VAL A 18 -2.18 -17.61 10.07
C VAL A 18 -0.95 -18.51 9.96
N PRO A 19 0.23 -17.95 9.61
CA PRO A 19 1.42 -18.75 9.50
C PRO A 19 1.62 -19.51 10.82
N ASN A 20 1.98 -20.79 10.74
CA ASN A 20 2.22 -21.61 11.91
C ASN A 20 3.52 -21.14 12.60
N ILE A 21 3.42 -20.05 13.38
CA ILE A 21 4.53 -19.44 14.11
C ILE A 21 4.51 -20.02 15.52
N ALA A 22 5.64 -20.59 15.93
CA ALA A 22 5.82 -21.17 17.24
C ALA A 22 5.42 -20.18 18.35
N GLN A 23 4.58 -20.64 19.28
CA GLN A 23 4.03 -19.87 20.40
C GLN A 23 5.14 -19.25 21.27
N ALA A 24 5.11 -17.92 21.42
CA ALA A 24 5.81 -17.20 22.48
C ALA A 24 4.84 -16.93 23.65
N PRO A 25 5.33 -16.88 24.91
CA PRO A 25 4.47 -16.87 26.09
C PRO A 25 3.73 -15.53 26.28
N SER A 26 2.44 -15.64 26.63
CA SER A 26 1.52 -14.53 26.89
C SER A 26 1.86 -13.75 28.16
N HIS A 27 2.18 -12.47 28.04
CA HIS A 27 2.06 -11.48 29.11
C HIS A 27 1.31 -10.26 28.61
N ARG A 28 0.02 -10.19 28.94
CA ARG A 28 -0.89 -9.10 28.56
C ARG A 28 -0.59 -7.84 29.38
N GLN A 29 -0.20 -6.75 28.75
CA GLN A 29 -0.33 -5.38 29.30
C GLN A 29 -1.30 -4.59 28.42
N GLU A 30 -2.37 -4.07 29.04
CA GLU A 30 -3.27 -3.10 28.40
C GLU A 30 -2.48 -1.81 28.16
N GLY A 31 -2.18 -1.49 26.89
CA GLY A 31 -1.43 -0.29 26.49
C GLY A 31 -0.68 -0.36 25.16
N GLY A 32 -0.56 -1.53 24.53
CA GLY A 32 0.29 -1.73 23.34
C GLY A 32 -0.17 -1.05 22.04
N VAL A 33 -1.48 -0.92 21.81
CA VAL A 33 -2.02 -0.45 20.50
C VAL A 33 -1.70 1.01 20.22
N ALA A 34 -1.81 1.89 21.22
CA ALA A 34 -1.52 3.32 21.07
C ALA A 34 -0.01 3.59 20.91
N ALA A 35 0.85 2.76 21.49
CA ALA A 35 2.31 2.87 21.35
C ALA A 35 2.79 2.34 19.99
N ALA A 36 2.20 1.24 19.49
CA ALA A 36 2.49 0.72 18.16
C ALA A 36 1.98 1.66 17.04
N ALA A 37 0.83 2.31 17.25
CA ALA A 37 0.26 3.31 16.34
C ALA A 37 1.20 4.49 16.06
N GLY A 38 1.79 5.07 17.13
CA GLY A 38 2.76 6.16 16.99
C GLY A 38 4.09 5.74 16.36
N ALA A 39 4.47 4.46 16.47
CA ALA A 39 5.66 3.92 15.81
C ALA A 39 5.42 3.66 14.31
N VAL A 40 4.25 3.14 13.93
CA VAL A 40 3.87 2.86 12.52
C VAL A 40 3.78 4.16 11.70
N GLY A 41 3.14 5.20 12.22
CA GLY A 41 3.07 6.51 11.54
C GLY A 41 4.43 7.12 11.27
N ALA A 42 5.35 7.07 12.26
CA ALA A 42 6.71 7.58 12.12
C ALA A 42 7.62 6.75 11.18
N LEU A 43 7.26 5.50 10.90
CA LEU A 43 8.03 4.53 10.11
C LEU A 43 7.74 4.59 8.62
N LEU A 44 6.48 4.82 8.27
CA LEU A 44 6.01 4.91 6.89
C LEU A 44 6.55 6.19 6.20
N ASN A 45 7.01 7.17 6.97
CA ASN A 45 7.56 8.45 6.51
C ASN A 45 9.03 8.41 6.02
N ARG A 46 9.63 7.24 5.79
CA ARG A 46 11.04 7.12 5.37
C ARG A 46 11.28 6.30 4.11
N ALA A 47 11.09 6.95 2.95
CA ALA A 47 11.82 6.58 1.73
C ALA A 47 11.83 7.74 0.69
N ALA A 48 13.00 8.34 0.46
CA ALA A 48 13.26 9.13 -0.76
C ALA A 48 14.67 8.81 -1.30
N PRO A 49 14.83 8.47 -2.60
CA PRO A 49 16.15 8.23 -3.18
C PRO A 49 16.84 9.54 -3.59
N ALA A 50 18.16 9.60 -3.40
CA ALA A 50 19.00 10.71 -3.84
C ALA A 50 19.43 10.58 -5.32
N GLY A 51 19.24 11.64 -6.11
CA GLY A 51 19.90 11.87 -7.42
C GLY A 51 19.45 13.21 -8.01
N GLY A 52 20.30 14.25 -8.15
CA GLY A 52 21.28 14.44 -9.23
C GLY A 52 20.58 14.70 -10.59
N GLY A 53 20.59 15.86 -11.25
CA GLY A 53 21.23 17.15 -11.04
C GLY A 53 21.00 18.02 -12.28
N ALA A 54 20.48 19.24 -12.09
CA ALA A 54 20.62 20.37 -13.00
C ALA A 54 21.08 21.55 -12.14
N SER A 55 22.12 22.30 -12.55
CA SER A 55 22.65 23.38 -11.72
C SER A 55 21.59 24.47 -11.52
N VAL A 56 21.33 24.81 -10.26
CA VAL A 56 20.36 25.84 -9.83
C VAL A 56 20.57 27.17 -10.59
N GLU A 57 21.82 27.48 -10.94
CA GLU A 57 22.19 28.67 -11.73
C GLU A 57 21.62 28.69 -13.15
N ARG A 58 21.44 27.53 -13.81
CA ARG A 58 20.85 27.47 -15.16
C ARG A 58 19.35 27.75 -15.13
N ILE A 59 18.66 27.26 -14.10
CA ILE A 59 17.22 27.50 -13.89
C ILE A 59 16.99 28.96 -13.50
N ALA A 60 17.83 29.51 -12.61
CA ALA A 60 17.74 30.92 -12.19
C ALA A 60 17.96 31.91 -13.36
N SER A 61 18.88 31.60 -14.28
CA SER A 61 19.10 32.39 -15.50
C SER A 61 17.86 32.42 -16.41
N MET A 62 17.19 31.28 -16.59
CA MET A 62 15.97 31.17 -17.42
C MET A 62 14.76 31.91 -16.83
N LEU A 63 14.67 32.04 -15.50
CA LEU A 63 13.53 32.65 -14.81
C LEU A 63 13.68 34.17 -14.59
N SER A 64 14.85 34.75 -14.88
CA SER A 64 15.17 36.16 -14.63
C SER A 64 14.28 37.20 -15.33
N GLY A 65 13.49 36.79 -16.33
CA GLY A 65 12.49 37.63 -17.02
C GLY A 65 11.04 37.44 -16.56
N PHE A 66 10.77 36.50 -15.67
CA PHE A 66 9.42 36.20 -15.17
C PHE A 66 9.26 36.75 -13.76
N ASN A 67 8.23 37.58 -13.54
CA ASN A 67 7.82 38.00 -12.20
C ASN A 67 7.06 36.84 -11.53
N VAL A 68 7.79 35.79 -11.14
CA VAL A 68 7.24 34.66 -10.38
C VAL A 68 7.23 35.06 -8.92
N LYS A 69 6.04 35.28 -8.35
CA LYS A 69 5.93 35.33 -6.88
C LYS A 69 6.39 33.97 -6.35
N PRO A 70 7.33 33.91 -5.39
CA PRO A 70 7.68 32.64 -4.76
C PRO A 70 6.40 32.00 -4.22
N VAL A 71 6.10 30.78 -4.65
CA VAL A 71 5.06 29.97 -4.01
C VAL A 71 5.57 29.72 -2.60
N GLU A 72 4.83 30.17 -1.60
CA GLU A 72 5.14 29.85 -0.21
C GLU A 72 5.11 28.33 -0.07
N ALA A 73 6.26 27.76 0.28
CA ALA A 73 6.41 26.32 0.39
C ALA A 73 5.45 25.80 1.46
N LEU A 74 4.76 24.70 1.14
CA LEU A 74 3.96 23.97 2.11
C LEU A 74 4.90 23.40 3.19
N ASP A 75 4.53 23.62 4.44
CA ASP A 75 5.25 23.12 5.60
C ASP A 75 4.69 21.74 5.98
N MET A 76 5.35 20.67 5.52
CA MET A 76 4.87 19.30 5.68
C MET A 76 4.83 18.84 7.14
N GLU A 77 5.65 19.40 8.02
CA GLU A 77 5.61 19.06 9.45
C GLU A 77 4.26 19.41 10.09
N LYS A 78 3.54 20.40 9.53
CA LYS A 78 2.17 20.76 9.98
C LYS A 78 1.10 19.80 9.49
N LEU A 79 1.45 18.91 8.57
CA LEU A 79 0.57 17.88 8.03
C LEU A 79 0.84 16.51 8.63
N GLU A 80 1.79 16.38 9.57
CA GLU A 80 1.97 15.15 10.32
C GLU A 80 0.88 14.95 11.34
N ASP A 81 0.46 13.69 11.51
CA ASP A 81 -0.68 13.28 12.31
C ASP A 81 -1.94 14.13 11.99
N PHE A 82 -2.15 14.47 10.72
CA PHE A 82 -3.27 15.33 10.31
C PHE A 82 -4.61 14.69 10.66
N GLU A 83 -5.55 15.49 11.16
CA GLU A 83 -6.84 15.01 11.65
C GLU A 83 -7.66 14.31 10.55
N VAL A 84 -8.30 13.21 10.94
CA VAL A 84 -9.23 12.44 10.10
C VAL A 84 -10.55 12.32 10.82
N SER A 85 -11.65 12.54 10.10
CA SER A 85 -13.00 12.35 10.62
C SER A 85 -13.66 11.12 10.00
N VAL A 86 -14.66 10.54 10.64
CA VAL A 86 -15.50 9.47 10.06
C VAL A 86 -16.87 10.04 9.74
N ASN A 87 -17.33 9.88 8.51
CA ASN A 87 -18.64 10.39 8.08
C ASN A 87 -19.79 9.40 8.39
N ASP A 88 -21.03 9.80 8.07
CA ASP A 88 -22.23 8.99 8.32
C ASP A 88 -22.27 7.66 7.54
N ASP A 89 -21.54 7.56 6.43
CA ASP A 89 -21.39 6.34 5.63
C ASP A 89 -20.30 5.40 6.19
N GLY A 90 -19.54 5.87 7.20
CA GLY A 90 -18.42 5.14 7.78
C GLY A 90 -17.09 5.33 7.05
N ASP A 91 -17.02 6.20 6.04
CA ASP A 91 -15.73 6.53 5.40
C ASP A 91 -14.93 7.48 6.30
N ALA A 92 -13.63 7.21 6.46
CA ALA A 92 -12.62 8.15 6.86
C ALA A 92 -12.48 9.29 5.83
N VAL A 93 -12.36 10.52 6.33
CA VAL A 93 -12.32 11.75 5.56
C VAL A 93 -11.14 12.60 6.00
N LEU A 94 -10.24 12.84 5.07
CA LEU A 94 -9.15 13.82 5.16
C LEU A 94 -9.58 15.11 4.44
N ASP A 95 -9.82 16.17 5.20
CA ASP A 95 -10.16 17.49 4.67
C ASP A 95 -8.96 18.44 4.85
N LEU A 96 -8.17 18.58 3.78
CA LEU A 96 -7.01 19.47 3.74
C LEU A 96 -7.40 20.90 3.32
N GLY A 97 -8.56 21.05 2.69
CA GLY A 97 -8.93 22.25 1.95
C GLY A 97 -8.13 22.45 0.65
N ALA A 98 -8.73 23.21 -0.27
CA ALA A 98 -8.20 23.44 -1.62
C ALA A 98 -6.78 24.03 -1.64
N ASP A 99 -6.48 24.94 -0.71
CA ASP A 99 -5.19 25.65 -0.66
C ASP A 99 -4.00 24.74 -0.34
N ILE A 100 -4.22 23.70 0.46
CA ILE A 100 -3.19 22.69 0.77
C ILE A 100 -3.12 21.69 -0.37
N ALA A 101 -4.26 21.18 -0.84
CA ALA A 101 -4.32 20.18 -1.90
C ALA A 101 -3.62 20.63 -3.19
N GLN A 102 -3.75 21.90 -3.60
CA GLN A 102 -3.08 22.45 -4.79
C GLN A 102 -1.54 22.50 -4.70
N LYS A 103 -0.98 22.29 -3.50
CA LYS A 103 0.47 22.29 -3.25
C LYS A 103 1.04 20.87 -3.10
N LEU A 104 0.17 19.87 -3.08
CA LEU A 104 0.55 18.46 -3.02
C LEU A 104 0.79 17.93 -4.43
N GLU A 105 1.70 16.96 -4.53
CA GLU A 105 1.92 16.15 -5.72
C GLU A 105 0.97 14.94 -5.73
N SER A 106 0.78 14.29 -4.59
CA SER A 106 -0.08 13.13 -4.45
C SER A 106 -0.69 13.01 -3.05
N VAL A 107 -1.80 12.27 -2.98
CA VAL A 107 -2.38 11.74 -1.74
C VAL A 107 -2.61 10.25 -1.98
N HIS A 108 -1.85 9.42 -1.28
CA HIS A 108 -2.00 7.97 -1.26
C HIS A 108 -2.61 7.55 0.06
N PHE A 109 -2.87 6.26 0.19
CA PHE A 109 -3.06 5.64 1.48
C PHE A 109 -2.12 4.46 1.64
N ARG A 110 -1.85 4.12 2.91
CA ARG A 110 -1.23 2.85 3.26
C ARG A 110 -2.20 2.00 4.04
N LEU A 111 -2.14 0.69 3.80
CA LEU A 111 -2.99 -0.29 4.46
C LEU A 111 -2.15 -1.35 5.15
N CYS A 112 -2.48 -1.63 6.40
CA CYS A 112 -1.86 -2.71 7.18
C CYS A 112 -2.95 -3.63 7.73
N TYR A 113 -2.70 -4.93 7.75
CA TYR A 113 -3.41 -5.87 8.63
C TYR A 113 -2.71 -5.91 10.00
N TYR A 114 -3.44 -6.12 11.08
CA TYR A 114 -2.81 -6.39 12.38
C TYR A 114 -3.57 -7.42 13.22
N SER A 115 -2.84 -8.10 14.08
CA SER A 115 -3.39 -9.01 15.10
C SER A 115 -2.65 -8.82 16.41
N GLU A 116 -3.37 -8.31 17.42
CA GLU A 116 -2.89 -8.24 18.80
C GLU A 116 -2.64 -9.63 19.39
N GLU A 117 -3.46 -10.62 19.02
CA GLU A 117 -3.29 -12.01 19.50
C GLU A 117 -1.94 -12.60 19.07
N HIS A 118 -1.50 -12.25 17.87
CA HIS A 118 -0.28 -12.79 17.28
C HIS A 118 0.91 -11.83 17.35
N ASP A 119 0.73 -10.64 17.92
CA ASP A 119 1.75 -9.59 18.00
C ASP A 119 2.34 -9.26 16.61
N ILE A 120 1.46 -9.03 15.63
CA ILE A 120 1.88 -8.74 14.25
C ILE A 120 1.16 -7.54 13.65
N ILE A 121 1.91 -6.79 12.85
CA ILE A 121 1.42 -5.85 11.85
C ILE A 121 2.02 -6.27 10.51
N LEU A 122 1.17 -6.44 9.51
CA LEU A 122 1.56 -6.72 8.13
C LEU A 122 1.22 -5.50 7.28
N ASN A 123 2.24 -4.78 6.82
CA ASN A 123 2.07 -3.73 5.83
C ASN A 123 1.76 -4.38 4.47
N LEU A 124 0.60 -4.03 3.92
CA LEU A 124 0.11 -4.50 2.62
C LEU A 124 0.54 -3.56 1.48
N GLY A 125 0.99 -2.35 1.81
CA GLY A 125 1.61 -1.41 0.89
C GLY A 125 0.81 -0.11 0.73
N SER A 126 0.94 0.52 -0.44
CA SER A 126 0.37 1.83 -0.77
C SER A 126 -0.45 1.80 -2.05
N ASP A 127 -1.54 2.56 -2.06
CA ASP A 127 -2.40 2.74 -3.24
C ASP A 127 -3.07 4.13 -3.22
N ALA A 128 -3.74 4.47 -4.31
CA ALA A 128 -4.46 5.72 -4.52
C ALA A 128 -5.94 5.49 -4.89
N ASP A 129 -6.45 4.25 -4.85
CA ASP A 129 -7.89 3.97 -5.03
C ASP A 129 -8.70 4.56 -3.87
N MET A 130 -9.14 5.82 -4.02
CA MET A 130 -9.90 6.55 -3.02
C MET A 130 -10.86 7.53 -3.69
N LYS A 131 -11.83 8.08 -2.93
CA LYS A 131 -12.71 9.14 -3.42
C LYS A 131 -12.00 10.48 -3.24
N ALA A 132 -11.32 10.96 -4.27
CA ALA A 132 -10.56 12.22 -4.23
C ALA A 132 -11.32 13.40 -4.88
N ASP A 133 -11.48 14.50 -4.14
CA ASP A 133 -11.93 15.81 -4.63
C ASP A 133 -10.79 16.82 -4.48
N TRP A 134 -9.93 16.88 -5.50
CA TRP A 134 -8.75 17.76 -5.52
C TRP A 134 -9.11 19.26 -5.54
N ASP A 135 -10.26 19.63 -6.12
CA ASP A 135 -10.72 21.01 -6.18
C ASP A 135 -11.08 21.55 -4.79
N ARG A 136 -11.70 20.70 -3.96
CA ARG A 136 -12.04 21.04 -2.57
C ARG A 136 -10.95 20.66 -1.57
N GLY A 137 -10.04 19.77 -1.94
CA GLY A 137 -9.03 19.19 -1.06
C GLY A 137 -9.60 18.19 -0.04
N VAL A 138 -10.62 17.44 -0.45
CA VAL A 138 -11.29 16.44 0.40
C VAL A 138 -11.07 15.05 -0.16
N PHE A 139 -10.51 14.15 0.64
CA PHE A 139 -10.20 12.77 0.28
C PHE A 139 -10.93 11.84 1.22
N LYS A 140 -11.53 10.77 0.69
CA LYS A 140 -12.20 9.76 1.50
C LYS A 140 -11.74 8.38 1.10
N ASP A 141 -11.58 7.50 2.07
CA ASP A 141 -11.35 6.11 1.74
C ASP A 141 -12.55 5.52 0.98
N ASN A 142 -12.30 4.35 0.39
CA ASN A 142 -13.32 3.53 -0.22
C ASN A 142 -13.12 2.06 0.22
N PHE A 143 -12.69 1.83 1.46
CA PHE A 143 -12.29 0.53 1.95
C PHE A 143 -13.45 -0.48 1.83
N ARG A 144 -13.22 -1.52 1.01
CA ARG A 144 -14.22 -2.55 0.64
C ARG A 144 -13.87 -3.94 1.16
N ASN A 145 -12.88 -4.05 2.05
CA ASN A 145 -12.30 -5.34 2.49
C ASN A 145 -11.74 -6.20 1.34
N VAL A 146 -11.19 -5.57 0.30
CA VAL A 146 -10.52 -6.27 -0.78
C VAL A 146 -9.12 -5.72 -0.98
N TRP A 147 -8.19 -6.56 -1.42
CA TRP A 147 -6.81 -6.17 -1.70
C TRP A 147 -6.19 -7.02 -2.82
N PRO A 148 -5.20 -6.50 -3.57
CA PRO A 148 -4.54 -7.25 -4.63
C PRO A 148 -3.94 -8.58 -4.17
N ALA A 149 -4.19 -9.62 -4.97
CA ALA A 149 -3.66 -10.95 -4.77
C ALA A 149 -3.12 -11.54 -6.09
N LEU A 150 -1.94 -12.15 -6.04
CA LEU A 150 -1.36 -12.91 -7.15
C LEU A 150 -1.92 -14.33 -7.14
N ASN A 151 -2.81 -14.64 -8.09
CA ASN A 151 -3.47 -15.95 -8.20
C ASN A 151 -4.18 -16.39 -6.90
N GLY A 152 -4.77 -15.45 -6.15
CA GLY A 152 -5.45 -15.71 -4.88
C GLY A 152 -4.56 -15.64 -3.63
N HIS A 153 -3.26 -15.34 -3.79
CA HIS A 153 -2.33 -15.11 -2.69
C HIS A 153 -2.08 -13.62 -2.49
N LEU A 154 -2.43 -13.06 -1.33
CA LEU A 154 -2.27 -11.63 -1.05
C LEU A 154 -0.82 -11.18 -1.24
N VAL A 155 -0.66 -9.98 -1.79
CA VAL A 155 0.66 -9.41 -2.06
C VAL A 155 0.83 -8.03 -1.45
N TYR A 156 2.09 -7.69 -1.16
CA TYR A 156 2.47 -6.31 -0.93
C TYR A 156 2.47 -5.57 -2.26
N LEU A 157 1.94 -4.36 -2.27
CA LEU A 157 1.80 -3.54 -3.47
C LEU A 157 2.27 -2.11 -3.14
N GLU A 158 3.33 -1.63 -3.79
CA GLU A 158 3.77 -0.24 -3.64
C GLU A 158 3.58 0.51 -4.95
N ILE A 159 2.92 1.65 -4.89
CA ILE A 159 2.80 2.54 -6.04
C ILE A 159 4.18 3.14 -6.39
N THR A 160 4.54 3.10 -7.67
CA THR A 160 5.85 3.58 -8.17
C THR A 160 5.70 4.64 -9.24
N GLU A 161 4.52 4.75 -9.86
CA GLU A 161 4.21 5.75 -10.87
C GLU A 161 2.70 5.92 -10.94
N GLU A 162 2.22 7.16 -10.85
CA GLU A 162 0.84 7.53 -11.16
C GLU A 162 0.77 8.09 -12.57
N ARG A 163 -0.24 7.69 -13.34
CA ARG A 163 -0.49 8.22 -14.68
C ARG A 163 -1.98 8.48 -14.85
N GLU A 164 -2.30 9.35 -15.80
CA GLU A 164 -3.67 9.74 -16.13
C GLU A 164 -4.63 8.55 -16.34
N ASN A 165 -4.13 7.47 -16.95
CA ASN A 165 -4.94 6.30 -17.32
C ASN A 165 -4.69 5.07 -16.43
N GLY A 166 -3.94 5.22 -15.34
CA GLY A 166 -3.62 4.09 -14.48
C GLY A 166 -2.31 4.20 -13.71
N ASN A 167 -2.18 3.36 -12.69
CA ASN A 167 -1.03 3.36 -11.80
C ASN A 167 -0.06 2.22 -12.12
N ARG A 168 1.21 2.36 -11.73
CA ARG A 168 2.20 1.29 -11.74
C ARG A 168 2.60 0.93 -10.34
N TYR A 169 2.69 -0.36 -10.12
CA TYR A 169 3.06 -0.94 -8.86
C TYR A 169 4.27 -1.85 -8.98
N MET A 170 4.98 -1.94 -7.86
CA MET A 170 6.01 -2.92 -7.61
C MET A 170 5.51 -3.92 -6.59
N VAL A 171 5.61 -5.21 -6.92
CA VAL A 171 5.20 -6.31 -6.03
C VAL A 171 6.39 -7.25 -5.78
N PRO A 172 6.98 -7.26 -4.56
CA PRO A 172 8.09 -8.13 -4.23
C PRO A 172 7.63 -9.59 -4.12
N ILE A 173 8.37 -10.49 -4.75
CA ILE A 173 8.16 -11.94 -4.67
C ILE A 173 9.50 -12.69 -4.62
N ARG A 174 9.49 -13.95 -4.23
CA ARG A 174 10.55 -14.90 -4.62
C ARG A 174 10.07 -15.74 -5.78
N LEU A 175 10.79 -15.70 -6.90
CA LEU A 175 10.54 -16.51 -8.08
C LEU A 175 11.63 -17.58 -8.20
N ASN A 176 11.24 -18.85 -8.07
CA ASN A 176 12.15 -20.00 -8.10
C ASN A 176 13.33 -19.87 -7.11
N GLY A 177 13.07 -19.28 -5.93
CA GLY A 177 14.05 -19.06 -4.86
C GLY A 177 14.75 -17.70 -4.89
N GLU A 178 14.65 -16.96 -6.00
CA GLU A 178 15.32 -15.67 -6.18
C GLU A 178 14.37 -14.50 -5.89
N ARG A 179 14.82 -13.54 -5.08
CA ARG A 179 14.04 -12.33 -4.77
C ARG A 179 14.00 -11.42 -5.99
N CYS A 180 12.81 -11.00 -6.38
CA CYS A 180 12.56 -10.13 -7.52
C CYS A 180 11.32 -9.28 -7.29
N ASN A 181 11.02 -8.40 -8.24
CA ASN A 181 9.85 -7.54 -8.22
C ASN A 181 9.02 -7.77 -9.46
N LEU A 182 7.72 -8.00 -9.32
CA LEU A 182 6.80 -7.81 -10.43
C LEU A 182 6.64 -6.32 -10.70
N VAL A 183 6.54 -5.98 -11.98
CA VAL A 183 6.09 -4.69 -12.46
C VAL A 183 4.66 -4.88 -12.94
N VAL A 184 3.72 -4.18 -12.31
CA VAL A 184 2.28 -4.35 -12.52
C VAL A 184 1.69 -3.00 -12.86
N ASP A 185 0.86 -2.91 -13.89
CA ASP A 185 0.07 -1.73 -14.17
C ASP A 185 -1.40 -2.00 -13.82
N TYR A 186 -2.09 -1.03 -13.23
CA TYR A 186 -3.55 -1.02 -13.17
C TYR A 186 -4.07 -0.05 -14.22
N ASP A 187 -4.97 -0.50 -15.09
CA ASP A 187 -5.57 0.30 -16.16
C ASP A 187 -6.96 0.76 -15.74
N PHE A 188 -7.16 2.08 -15.58
CA PHE A 188 -8.44 2.64 -15.13
C PHE A 188 -9.59 2.38 -16.13
N GLY A 189 -9.30 2.35 -17.43
CA GLY A 189 -10.30 2.12 -18.46
C GLY A 189 -10.78 0.66 -18.52
N LYS A 190 -9.92 -0.29 -18.12
CA LYS A 190 -10.25 -1.72 -18.04
C LYS A 190 -10.66 -2.17 -16.63
N SER A 191 -10.36 -1.36 -15.61
CA SER A 191 -10.49 -1.71 -14.20
C SER A 191 -9.80 -3.05 -13.89
N ALA A 192 -8.56 -3.20 -14.35
CA ALA A 192 -7.83 -4.47 -14.25
C ALA A 192 -6.31 -4.27 -14.15
N TYR A 193 -5.67 -5.20 -13.42
CA TYR A 193 -4.22 -5.30 -13.35
C TYR A 193 -3.62 -6.04 -14.56
N GLU A 194 -2.45 -5.61 -14.99
CA GLU A 194 -1.62 -6.24 -16.00
C GLU A 194 -0.19 -6.42 -15.48
N ILE A 195 0.27 -7.67 -15.39
CA ILE A 195 1.66 -7.97 -15.05
C ILE A 195 2.52 -7.71 -16.30
N ILE A 196 3.33 -6.66 -16.26
CA ILE A 196 4.23 -6.27 -17.34
C ILE A 196 5.44 -7.20 -17.40
N GLY A 197 5.89 -7.68 -16.24
CA GLY A 197 6.90 -8.71 -16.12
C GLY A 197 7.62 -8.66 -14.78
N VAL A 198 8.78 -9.32 -14.72
CA VAL A 198 9.58 -9.50 -13.51
C VAL A 198 10.93 -8.83 -13.68
N ARG A 199 11.29 -7.99 -12.71
CA ARG A 199 12.58 -7.33 -12.59
C ARG A 199 13.40 -8.00 -11.46
N PRO A 200 14.60 -8.51 -11.74
CA PRO A 200 15.50 -9.00 -10.68
C PRO A 200 15.81 -7.89 -9.66
N SER A 201 15.97 -8.25 -8.38
CA SER A 201 16.43 -7.27 -7.38
C SER A 201 17.90 -6.90 -7.63
N SER A 202 18.23 -5.61 -7.49
CA SER A 202 19.58 -5.07 -7.68
C SER A 202 20.65 -5.65 -6.73
N GLU A 203 20.25 -6.41 -5.71
CA GLU A 203 21.15 -7.07 -4.76
C GLU A 203 21.91 -8.27 -5.37
N GLN A 204 21.54 -8.73 -6.56
CA GLN A 204 22.31 -9.73 -7.30
C GLN A 204 23.60 -9.13 -7.86
N LYS A 205 24.69 -9.21 -7.08
CA LYS A 205 26.04 -8.87 -7.54
C LYS A 205 26.40 -9.68 -8.80
N GLY A 206 26.64 -8.99 -9.91
CA GLY A 206 27.27 -9.55 -11.11
C GLY A 206 26.32 -9.90 -12.27
N VAL A 207 25.00 -9.73 -12.11
CA VAL A 207 24.08 -9.83 -13.24
C VAL A 207 24.01 -8.47 -13.92
N LEU A 208 24.51 -8.39 -15.16
CA LEU A 208 24.15 -7.32 -16.08
C LEU A 208 22.63 -7.26 -16.10
N VAL A 209 22.04 -6.15 -15.63
CA VAL A 209 20.59 -5.94 -15.68
C VAL A 209 20.18 -6.05 -17.15
N GLU A 210 19.69 -7.22 -17.56
CA GLU A 210 19.00 -7.32 -18.83
C GLU A 210 17.86 -6.30 -18.76
N ARG A 211 17.85 -5.35 -19.69
CA ARG A 211 16.79 -4.34 -19.79
C ARG A 211 15.41 -4.96 -20.03
N ALA A 212 15.37 -6.24 -20.41
CA ALA A 212 14.15 -6.99 -20.64
C ALA A 212 13.59 -7.53 -19.32
N LEU A 213 12.29 -7.37 -19.12
CA LEU A 213 11.57 -7.99 -18.01
C LEU A 213 11.38 -9.48 -18.29
N LEU A 214 11.67 -10.33 -17.30
CA LEU A 214 11.34 -11.75 -17.36
C LEU A 214 9.82 -11.92 -17.31
N GLN A 215 9.32 -13.05 -17.80
CA GLN A 215 7.89 -13.37 -17.77
C GLN A 215 7.66 -14.58 -16.88
N LEU A 216 6.61 -14.54 -16.05
CA LEU A 216 6.20 -15.70 -15.29
C LEU A 216 5.61 -16.76 -16.23
N LYS A 217 5.87 -18.03 -15.91
CA LYS A 217 5.34 -19.16 -16.67
C LYS A 217 4.78 -20.23 -15.74
N LYS A 218 3.88 -21.04 -16.29
CA LYS A 218 3.39 -22.26 -15.64
C LYS A 218 4.58 -23.11 -15.16
N GLY A 219 4.51 -23.55 -13.92
CA GLY A 219 5.54 -24.35 -13.24
C GLY A 219 6.56 -23.53 -12.46
N ASP A 220 6.56 -22.19 -12.56
CA ASP A 220 7.36 -21.36 -11.66
C ASP A 220 6.84 -21.49 -10.22
N ARG A 221 7.76 -21.61 -9.26
CA ARG A 221 7.48 -21.56 -7.84
C ARG A 221 7.56 -20.12 -7.35
N VAL A 222 6.49 -19.62 -6.74
CA VAL A 222 6.36 -18.24 -6.30
C VAL A 222 6.16 -18.21 -4.80
N GLN A 223 6.85 -17.30 -4.11
CA GLN A 223 6.49 -16.91 -2.75
C GLN A 223 6.11 -15.44 -2.72
N THR A 224 4.97 -15.11 -2.10
CA THR A 224 4.61 -13.70 -1.84
C THR A 224 5.46 -13.17 -0.70
N LEU A 225 5.88 -11.92 -0.79
CA LEU A 225 6.65 -11.24 0.24
C LEU A 225 5.80 -10.10 0.79
N LEU A 226 5.59 -10.08 2.11
CA LEU A 226 4.94 -8.98 2.82
C LEU A 226 5.94 -8.33 3.78
N GLN A 227 5.60 -7.14 4.26
CA GLN A 227 6.38 -6.42 5.26
C GLN A 227 5.75 -6.61 6.64
N LYS A 228 6.50 -7.15 7.60
CA LYS A 228 6.03 -7.47 8.95
C LYS A 228 6.77 -6.65 10.00
N MET A 229 6.05 -6.21 11.04
CA MET A 229 6.63 -5.78 12.31
C MET A 229 5.84 -6.40 13.47
N THR A 230 6.41 -6.37 14.68
CA THR A 230 5.67 -6.70 15.92
C THR A 230 4.96 -5.46 16.46
N ILE A 231 3.88 -5.66 17.21
CA ILE A 231 3.16 -4.58 17.91
C ILE A 231 3.95 -4.20 19.16
N GLU A 232 4.41 -5.21 19.90
CA GLU A 232 5.25 -5.09 21.07
C GLU A 232 6.73 -5.17 20.67
N GLY A 233 7.56 -4.28 21.24
CA GLY A 233 9.00 -4.26 21.01
C GLY A 233 9.55 -2.88 20.67
N ASP A 234 10.88 -2.78 20.69
CA ASP A 234 11.61 -1.57 20.30
C ASP A 234 11.98 -1.55 18.80
N ASP A 235 11.68 -2.63 18.07
CA ASP A 235 11.95 -2.74 16.64
C ASP A 235 11.00 -1.83 15.88
N ARG A 236 11.60 -0.86 15.17
CA ARG A 236 10.89 0.15 14.40
C ARG A 236 11.21 0.04 12.93
N GLU A 237 11.38 -1.17 12.41
CA GLU A 237 11.59 -1.40 10.98
C GLU A 237 10.79 -2.61 10.53
N PHE A 238 10.15 -2.51 9.36
CA PHE A 238 9.48 -3.65 8.75
C PHE A 238 10.49 -4.65 8.20
N GLU A 239 10.31 -5.92 8.50
CA GLU A 239 11.05 -7.04 7.91
C GLU A 239 10.27 -7.62 6.72
N GLU A 240 10.93 -7.81 5.57
CA GLU A 240 10.35 -8.53 4.43
C GLU A 240 10.30 -10.03 4.75
N VAL A 241 9.10 -10.61 4.81
CA VAL A 241 8.86 -12.02 5.17
C VAL A 241 8.09 -12.75 4.06
N PRO A 242 8.44 -14.00 3.74
CA PRO A 242 7.62 -14.84 2.87
C PRO A 242 6.34 -15.27 3.59
N VAL A 243 5.21 -15.15 2.90
CA VAL A 243 3.88 -15.45 3.48
C VAL A 243 3.25 -16.67 2.83
N ASP A 244 3.03 -16.63 1.51
CA ASP A 244 2.51 -17.77 0.76
C ASP A 244 3.57 -18.39 -0.15
N ASP A 245 3.40 -19.67 -0.49
CA ASP A 245 4.30 -20.44 -1.33
C ASP A 245 3.52 -21.40 -2.22
N PHE A 246 3.58 -21.17 -3.54
CA PHE A 246 2.76 -21.88 -4.51
C PHE A 246 3.47 -22.09 -5.85
N VAL A 247 2.90 -22.94 -6.70
CA VAL A 247 3.37 -23.17 -8.06
C VAL A 247 2.33 -22.66 -9.03
N LEU A 248 2.75 -21.85 -10.01
CA LEU A 248 1.86 -21.36 -11.05
C LEU A 248 1.32 -22.53 -11.89
N ASP A 249 0.01 -22.72 -11.87
CA ASP A 249 -0.70 -23.76 -12.62
C ASP A 249 -1.14 -23.31 -14.04
N GLY A 250 -1.13 -21.99 -14.26
CA GLY A 250 -1.55 -21.33 -15.50
C GLY A 250 -0.97 -19.93 -15.67
N LYS A 251 -1.76 -19.01 -16.22
CA LYS A 251 -1.36 -17.60 -16.40
C LYS A 251 -1.36 -16.89 -15.04
N ALA A 252 -0.30 -16.14 -14.76
CA ALA A 252 -0.25 -15.26 -13.59
C ALA A 252 -1.25 -14.11 -13.75
N ARG A 253 -1.98 -13.78 -12.69
CA ARG A 253 -2.95 -12.68 -12.66
C ARG A 253 -2.98 -12.05 -11.28
N ILE A 254 -3.20 -10.74 -11.25
CA ILE A 254 -3.49 -10.01 -10.02
C ILE A 254 -4.94 -9.53 -10.11
N GLU A 255 -5.69 -9.84 -9.08
CA GLU A 255 -7.10 -9.50 -8.92
C GLU A 255 -7.31 -9.07 -7.46
N ASP A 256 -8.27 -8.19 -7.21
CA ASP A 256 -8.65 -7.85 -5.84
C ASP A 256 -9.40 -9.04 -5.24
N GLU A 257 -8.95 -9.51 -4.08
CA GLU A 257 -9.55 -10.63 -3.35
C GLU A 257 -10.07 -10.17 -1.99
N ASP A 258 -11.13 -10.82 -1.50
CA ASP A 258 -11.67 -10.59 -0.16
C ASP A 258 -10.63 -10.98 0.91
N MET A 259 -10.35 -10.05 1.83
CA MET A 259 -9.33 -10.26 2.87
C MET A 259 -9.85 -11.06 4.08
N GLY A 260 -11.15 -11.33 4.15
CA GLY A 260 -11.81 -11.98 5.27
C GLY A 260 -12.03 -11.06 6.48
N ASP A 261 -12.47 -11.66 7.58
CA ASP A 261 -12.59 -10.97 8.87
C ASP A 261 -11.19 -10.64 9.43
N GLY A 262 -11.04 -9.44 9.98
CA GLY A 262 -9.74 -8.97 10.43
C GLY A 262 -9.76 -7.53 10.91
N ASN A 263 -8.61 -7.09 11.44
CA ASN A 263 -8.41 -5.70 11.83
C ASN A 263 -7.36 -5.07 10.91
N PHE A 264 -7.65 -3.86 10.45
CA PHE A 264 -6.80 -3.14 9.52
C PHE A 264 -6.52 -1.73 10.04
N MET A 265 -5.33 -1.25 9.75
CA MET A 265 -4.94 0.14 9.94
C MET A 265 -4.78 0.79 8.58
N PHE A 266 -5.21 2.04 8.49
CA PHE A 266 -5.17 2.86 7.30
C PHE A 266 -4.67 4.25 7.67
N LEU A 267 -3.88 4.87 6.81
CA LEU A 267 -3.58 6.29 6.90
C LEU A 267 -3.49 6.89 5.50
N PHE A 268 -3.75 8.19 5.40
CA PHE A 268 -3.42 8.95 4.20
C PHE A 268 -1.96 9.40 4.26
N GLU A 269 -1.27 9.32 3.13
CA GLU A 269 0.09 9.82 2.94
C GLU A 269 0.03 10.97 1.93
N MET A 270 0.39 12.17 2.37
CA MET A 270 0.42 13.38 1.55
C MET A 270 1.86 13.67 1.13
N THR A 271 2.12 13.75 -0.18
CA THR A 271 3.45 14.07 -0.70
C THR A 271 3.40 15.41 -1.44
N ASN A 272 4.37 16.29 -1.18
CA ASN A 272 4.49 17.56 -1.89
C ASN A 272 5.40 17.48 -3.12
N LEU A 273 5.45 18.56 -3.91
CA LEU A 273 6.29 18.68 -5.12
C LEU A 273 7.81 18.59 -4.89
N LYS A 274 8.26 18.59 -3.63
CA LYS A 274 9.65 18.37 -3.25
C LYS A 274 9.92 16.93 -2.80
N GLN A 275 8.92 16.05 -2.90
CA GLN A 275 8.97 14.67 -2.44
C GLN A 275 9.16 14.55 -0.92
N GLU A 276 8.67 15.55 -0.19
CA GLU A 276 8.51 15.48 1.27
C GLU A 276 7.12 14.91 1.57
N SER A 277 7.05 13.94 2.46
CA SER A 277 5.80 13.28 2.88
C SER A 277 5.36 13.73 4.27
N ALA A 278 4.06 13.62 4.53
CA ALA A 278 3.46 13.68 5.86
C ALA A 278 2.26 12.74 5.92
N THR A 279 1.87 12.33 7.12
CA THR A 279 0.81 11.33 7.31
C THR A 279 -0.37 11.84 8.10
N SER A 280 -1.57 11.32 7.82
CA SER A 280 -2.72 11.54 8.68
C SER A 280 -2.66 10.72 9.96
N LYS A 281 -3.54 11.02 10.92
CA LYS A 281 -3.87 10.08 11.99
C LYS A 281 -4.29 8.72 11.42
N LEU A 282 -4.02 7.67 12.20
CA LEU A 282 -4.44 6.31 11.88
C LEU A 282 -5.95 6.14 11.98
N VAL A 283 -6.48 5.46 10.98
CA VAL A 283 -7.85 4.97 10.89
C VAL A 283 -7.81 3.46 11.11
N TYR A 284 -8.76 2.94 11.87
CA TYR A 284 -8.91 1.52 12.15
C TYR A 284 -10.18 0.99 11.53
N PHE A 285 -10.05 -0.08 10.75
CA PHE A 285 -11.18 -0.86 10.24
C PHE A 285 -11.24 -2.20 10.97
N GLU A 286 -12.39 -2.53 11.53
CA GLU A 286 -12.72 -3.87 12.02
C GLU A 286 -13.70 -4.51 11.04
N VAL A 287 -13.32 -5.65 10.45
CA VAL A 287 -14.17 -6.45 9.59
C VAL A 287 -14.61 -7.70 10.32
N LYS A 288 -15.92 -7.86 10.47
CA LYS A 288 -16.52 -9.00 11.17
C LYS A 288 -17.86 -9.39 10.56
N ASP A 289 -17.99 -10.66 10.16
CA ASP A 289 -19.18 -11.19 9.50
C ASP A 289 -19.62 -10.32 8.29
N GLY A 290 -18.63 -9.82 7.52
CA GLY A 290 -18.84 -8.95 6.37
C GLY A 290 -19.31 -7.51 6.71
N ARG A 291 -19.28 -7.11 7.99
CA ARG A 291 -19.52 -5.71 8.40
C ARG A 291 -18.20 -5.01 8.66
N ILE A 292 -18.07 -3.79 8.14
CA ILE A 292 -16.92 -2.92 8.36
C ILE A 292 -17.30 -1.88 9.42
N THR A 293 -16.47 -1.71 10.44
CA THR A 293 -16.58 -0.64 11.43
C THR A 293 -15.32 0.22 11.38
N THR A 294 -15.51 1.53 11.21
CA THR A 294 -14.42 2.51 11.10
C THR A 294 -14.28 3.33 12.37
N LYS A 295 -13.05 3.53 12.85
CA LYS A 295 -12.75 4.36 14.03
C LYS A 295 -11.45 5.13 13.81
N VAL A 296 -11.39 6.34 14.37
CA VAL A 296 -10.15 7.11 14.55
C VAL A 296 -9.94 7.20 16.05
N LEU A 297 -8.71 6.99 16.52
CA LEU A 297 -8.37 7.16 17.93
C LEU A 297 -8.01 8.63 18.20
N ASP A 298 -8.47 9.15 19.33
CA ASP A 298 -8.26 10.54 19.76
C ASP A 298 -6.80 10.82 20.13
#